data_AF-A0A9X7A357-F1
#
_entry.id   AF-A0A9X7A357-F1
#
_cell.length_a   1.000
_cell.length_b   1.000
_cell.length_c   1.000
_cell.angle_alpha   90.00
_cell.angle_beta   90.00
_cell.angle_gamma   90.00
#
_symmetry.space_group_name_H-M   'P 1'
#
loop_
_entity.id
_entity.type
_entity.pdbx_description
1 polymer ?
#
loop_
_entity_poly.entity_id
_entity_poly.type
_entity_poly.pdbx_seq_one_letter_code
_entity_poly.pdbx_strand_id
1 'polypeptide(L)'
;MKKSIKNVILSTAIVFSLGTVVGPANAASVVYKVKKGDTLYKISKTYKTSVTELKKQNKLKSNSIRIGQKLTIPVQSLVATKKSATQTIAPVQLPASESVKKMALEITSWYETSSSGADAFGATSGNFDGAGLSFGALQENFGTETIQPIMKNMFANHNDVVLKAFNGDTDSYNTFKDVIYNKTTKEQVAWGDSISDPNNKYQVVEPWKTYFKNLGTSKECIDEQINASKWYFDQAEKYYKTFGLWTKRGYALMFDIFVQSGAISDKTKNLILDDFKKIDTKNLTKEQIETKKMNIIVNRRAADVNEQWRETWKSRKSVIAKGSGTVVGYGDFFDVTPYGATLTHVNK
;
A
#
# COMPACT_ATOMS: atom_id res chain seq x y z
N MET A 1 -21.99 -47.83 49.00
CA MET A 1 -23.22 -47.11 49.41
C MET A 1 -23.05 -45.64 49.00
N LYS A 2 -23.75 -45.16 47.95
CA LYS A 2 -24.92 -44.24 47.97
C LYS A 2 -24.67 -43.01 48.88
N LYS A 3 -24.70 -41.74 48.46
CA LYS A 3 -25.62 -40.93 47.61
C LYS A 3 -24.81 -39.71 47.07
N SER A 4 -24.85 -39.22 45.83
CA SER A 4 -25.92 -38.64 44.97
C SER A 4 -26.73 -37.47 45.57
N ILE A 5 -26.40 -36.23 45.16
CA ILE A 5 -27.28 -35.06 44.92
C ILE A 5 -26.50 -34.15 43.92
N LYS A 6 -26.74 -34.04 42.60
CA LYS A 6 -27.88 -33.58 41.76
C LYS A 6 -28.40 -32.17 42.09
N ASN A 7 -28.06 -31.19 41.23
CA ASN A 7 -28.82 -29.97 40.93
C ASN A 7 -28.54 -29.65 39.43
N VAL A 8 -29.35 -30.12 38.47
CA VAL A 8 -30.60 -29.51 37.97
C VAL A 8 -30.36 -28.10 37.42
N ILE A 9 -30.23 -27.99 36.09
CA ILE A 9 -30.71 -26.81 35.37
C ILE A 9 -31.62 -27.31 34.24
N LEU A 10 -32.77 -26.66 34.22
CA LEU A 10 -34.03 -26.99 33.62
C LEU A 10 -34.00 -26.78 32.10
N SER A 11 -34.41 -27.81 31.36
CA SER A 11 -34.80 -27.71 29.96
C SER A 11 -36.03 -26.81 29.84
N THR A 12 -35.96 -25.75 29.04
CA THR A 12 -37.15 -25.13 28.44
C THR A 12 -36.93 -25.05 26.94
N ALA A 13 -37.72 -25.86 26.23
CA ALA A 13 -37.87 -25.81 24.79
C ALA A 13 -38.62 -24.51 24.44
N ILE A 14 -38.06 -23.72 23.52
CA ILE A 14 -38.84 -22.72 22.79
C ILE A 14 -39.13 -23.31 21.43
N VAL A 15 -40.39 -23.72 21.25
CA VAL A 15 -41.01 -24.00 19.96
C VAL A 15 -41.21 -22.65 19.26
N PHE A 16 -40.58 -22.45 18.10
CA PHE A 16 -41.01 -21.42 17.16
C PHE A 16 -41.50 -22.10 15.87
N SER A 17 -42.82 -22.12 15.75
CA SER A 17 -43.55 -22.31 14.51
C SER A 17 -43.11 -21.25 13.49
N LEU A 18 -42.65 -21.68 12.31
CA LEU A 18 -42.44 -20.77 11.18
C LEU A 18 -43.81 -20.38 10.59
N GLY A 19 -44.39 -19.33 11.15
CA GLY A 19 -45.37 -18.50 10.44
C GLY A 19 -44.62 -17.44 9.65
N THR A 20 -44.68 -17.50 8.32
CA THR A 20 -44.12 -16.46 7.44
C THR A 20 -45.01 -15.23 7.45
N VAL A 21 -44.57 -14.18 8.13
CA VAL A 21 -45.01 -12.80 7.88
C VAL A 21 -43.79 -12.01 7.45
N VAL A 22 -43.73 -11.67 6.17
CA VAL A 22 -42.69 -10.83 5.57
C VAL A 22 -43.06 -9.37 5.86
N GLY A 23 -42.40 -8.79 6.86
CA GLY A 23 -42.40 -7.33 7.13
C GLY A 23 -41.01 -6.74 6.90
N PRO A 24 -40.88 -5.41 6.73
CA PRO A 24 -39.61 -4.77 6.38
C PRO A 24 -38.57 -5.01 7.48
N ALA A 25 -37.33 -5.29 7.07
CA ALA A 25 -36.22 -5.62 7.96
C ALA A 25 -35.95 -4.51 8.98
N ASN A 26 -36.41 -4.70 10.22
CA ASN A 26 -36.01 -3.85 11.33
C ASN A 26 -34.51 -4.05 11.60
N ALA A 27 -33.72 -2.99 11.40
CA ALA A 27 -32.31 -2.97 11.75
C ALA A 27 -32.15 -3.11 13.27
N ALA A 28 -31.67 -4.26 13.72
CA ALA A 28 -31.36 -4.46 15.13
C ALA A 28 -30.24 -3.47 15.55
N SER A 29 -30.33 -2.92 16.77
CA SER A 29 -29.30 -2.03 17.31
C SER A 29 -28.92 -2.40 18.73
N VAL A 30 -27.65 -2.17 19.08
CA VAL A 30 -27.07 -2.47 20.40
C VAL A 30 -26.57 -1.17 21.04
N VAL A 31 -26.94 -0.92 22.29
CA VAL A 31 -26.43 0.23 23.05
C VAL A 31 -25.10 -0.13 23.71
N TYR A 32 -24.04 0.61 23.38
CA TYR A 32 -22.68 0.39 23.85
C TYR A 32 -22.17 1.58 24.67
N LYS A 33 -21.55 1.33 25.82
CA LYS A 33 -20.90 2.36 26.64
C LYS A 33 -19.40 2.41 26.35
N VAL A 34 -18.93 3.52 25.82
CA VAL A 34 -17.53 3.77 25.42
C VAL A 34 -16.58 3.60 26.61
N LYS A 35 -15.47 2.88 26.41
CA LYS A 35 -14.44 2.57 27.39
C LYS A 35 -13.13 3.31 27.09
N LYS A 36 -12.21 3.32 28.06
CA LYS A 36 -10.87 3.93 27.88
C LYS A 36 -10.14 3.25 26.72
N GLY A 37 -9.69 4.04 25.74
CA GLY A 37 -8.96 3.56 24.56
C GLY A 37 -9.82 3.18 23.34
N ASP A 38 -11.14 3.34 23.44
CA ASP A 38 -12.05 3.16 22.32
C ASP A 38 -11.98 4.30 21.31
N THR A 39 -12.18 3.96 20.05
CA THR A 39 -12.42 4.90 18.95
C THR A 39 -13.64 4.44 18.18
N LEU A 40 -14.33 5.36 17.47
CA LEU A 40 -15.45 4.98 16.60
C LEU A 40 -15.04 3.92 15.58
N TYR A 41 -13.78 3.96 15.11
CA TYR A 41 -13.24 2.94 14.22
C TYR A 41 -13.20 1.56 14.88
N LYS A 42 -12.60 1.42 16.07
CA LYS A 42 -12.55 0.15 16.81
C LYS A 42 -13.95 -0.40 17.08
N ILE A 43 -14.87 0.46 17.53
CA ILE A 43 -16.25 0.09 17.82
C ILE A 43 -16.96 -0.37 16.54
N SER A 44 -16.84 0.37 15.43
CA SER A 44 -17.48 0.01 14.16
C SER A 44 -17.01 -1.35 13.62
N LYS A 45 -15.72 -1.68 13.78
CA LYS A 45 -15.17 -2.98 13.39
C LYS A 45 -15.70 -4.13 14.26
N THR A 46 -15.75 -3.93 15.57
CA THR A 46 -16.27 -4.94 16.51
C THR A 46 -17.71 -5.32 16.19
N TYR A 47 -18.54 -4.32 15.90
CA TYR A 47 -19.97 -4.52 15.65
C TYR A 47 -20.34 -4.63 14.16
N LYS A 48 -19.33 -4.73 13.29
CA LYS A 48 -19.48 -4.89 11.83
C LYS A 48 -20.41 -3.85 11.21
N THR A 49 -20.26 -2.59 11.61
CA THR A 49 -20.91 -1.43 11.01
C THR A 49 -19.86 -0.46 10.46
N SER A 50 -20.28 0.65 9.84
CA SER A 50 -19.36 1.69 9.37
C SER A 50 -19.26 2.82 10.39
N VAL A 51 -18.12 3.53 10.42
CA VAL A 51 -17.97 4.75 11.23
C VAL A 51 -19.00 5.80 10.80
N THR A 52 -19.27 5.92 9.51
CA THR A 52 -20.26 6.85 8.96
C THR A 52 -21.66 6.55 9.49
N GLU A 53 -22.09 5.28 9.46
CA GLU A 53 -23.42 4.89 9.93
C GLU A 53 -23.52 5.00 11.46
N LEU A 54 -22.45 4.64 12.17
CA LEU A 54 -22.37 4.82 13.62
C LEU A 54 -22.45 6.30 14.01
N LYS A 55 -21.79 7.20 13.26
CA LYS A 55 -21.88 8.65 13.48
C LYS A 55 -23.26 9.18 13.18
N LYS A 56 -23.86 8.76 12.06
CA LYS A 56 -25.20 9.15 11.64
C LYS A 56 -26.24 8.75 12.71
N GLN A 57 -26.20 7.50 13.15
CA GLN A 57 -27.11 6.96 14.16
C GLN A 57 -26.99 7.67 15.51
N ASN A 58 -25.80 8.17 15.86
CA ASN A 58 -25.53 8.85 17.13
C ASN A 58 -25.41 10.38 17.00
N LYS A 59 -25.77 10.94 15.85
CA LYS A 59 -25.70 12.38 15.53
C LYS A 59 -24.33 13.01 15.83
N LEU A 60 -23.25 12.26 15.61
CA LEU A 60 -21.88 12.71 15.86
C LEU A 60 -21.32 13.47 14.65
N LYS A 61 -20.87 14.71 14.86
CA LYS A 61 -20.24 15.54 13.81
C LYS A 61 -18.77 15.19 13.60
N SER A 62 -18.06 14.77 14.65
CA SER A 62 -16.64 14.40 14.60
C SER A 62 -16.40 12.95 15.02
N ASN A 63 -15.14 12.50 14.97
CA ASN A 63 -14.76 11.15 15.39
C ASN A 63 -14.46 11.05 16.90
N SER A 64 -14.61 12.15 17.64
CA SER A 64 -14.31 12.24 19.06
C SER A 64 -15.44 11.65 19.89
N ILE A 65 -15.10 10.73 20.78
CA ILE A 65 -16.02 10.10 21.74
C ILE A 65 -15.43 10.15 23.14
N ARG A 66 -16.28 10.29 24.16
CA ARG A 66 -15.85 10.38 25.56
C ARG A 66 -16.05 9.06 26.27
N ILE A 67 -15.13 8.72 27.17
CA ILE A 67 -15.28 7.54 28.04
C ILE A 67 -16.60 7.67 28.81
N GLY A 68 -17.39 6.60 28.81
CA GLY A 68 -18.70 6.54 29.44
C GLY A 68 -19.86 7.00 28.55
N GLN A 69 -19.60 7.56 27.36
CA GLN A 69 -20.62 7.93 26.38
C GLN A 69 -21.37 6.69 25.90
N LYS A 70 -22.70 6.76 25.80
CA LYS A 70 -23.52 5.68 25.22
C LYS A 70 -23.68 5.92 23.71
N LEU A 71 -23.44 4.87 22.92
CA LEU A 71 -23.62 4.85 21.47
C LEU A 71 -24.63 3.76 21.08
N THR A 72 -25.58 4.10 20.24
CA THR A 72 -26.50 3.16 19.59
C THR A 72 -25.86 2.65 18.30
N ILE A 73 -25.51 1.37 18.28
CA ILE A 73 -24.78 0.74 17.19
C ILE A 73 -25.74 -0.09 16.34
N PRO A 74 -25.94 0.22 15.04
CA PRO A 74 -26.73 -0.63 14.16
C PRO A 74 -25.95 -1.92 13.86
N VAL A 75 -26.56 -3.07 14.12
CA VAL A 75 -26.00 -4.39 13.81
C VAL A 75 -26.80 -5.01 12.66
N GLN A 76 -26.13 -5.34 11.55
CA GLN A 76 -26.77 -6.07 10.47
C GLN A 76 -26.97 -7.54 10.90
N SER A 77 -28.22 -7.97 11.00
CA SER A 77 -28.53 -9.40 11.14
C SER A 77 -28.20 -10.12 9.84
N LEU A 78 -27.19 -10.99 9.90
CA LEU A 78 -26.82 -11.88 8.80
C LEU A 78 -27.87 -13.00 8.70
N VAL A 79 -28.86 -12.84 7.83
CA VAL A 79 -29.74 -13.97 7.47
C VAL A 79 -29.00 -14.82 6.43
N ALA A 80 -28.61 -16.02 6.85
CA ALA A 80 -27.88 -16.99 6.06
C ALA A 80 -28.80 -17.62 4.99
N THR A 81 -28.35 -17.64 3.74
CA THR A 81 -28.84 -18.61 2.74
C THR A 81 -27.67 -19.51 2.32
N LYS A 82 -27.77 -20.78 2.70
CA LYS A 82 -26.92 -21.88 2.24
C LYS A 82 -27.32 -22.24 0.81
N LYS A 83 -26.34 -22.31 -0.11
CA LYS A 83 -26.37 -23.33 -1.17
C LYS A 83 -25.00 -23.99 -1.26
N SER A 84 -25.04 -25.30 -1.05
CA SER A 84 -23.90 -26.22 -1.14
C SER A 84 -23.59 -26.51 -2.61
N ALA A 85 -22.32 -26.41 -2.98
CA ALA A 85 -21.74 -27.16 -4.09
C ALA A 85 -20.27 -27.42 -3.76
N THR A 86 -19.93 -28.70 -3.61
CA THR A 86 -18.58 -29.21 -3.44
C THR A 86 -17.78 -28.89 -4.70
N GLN A 87 -16.87 -27.92 -4.61
CA GLN A 87 -15.78 -27.73 -5.56
C GLN A 87 -14.49 -27.49 -4.76
N THR A 88 -13.46 -28.25 -5.11
CA THR A 88 -12.10 -28.06 -4.64
C THR A 88 -11.60 -26.69 -5.12
N ILE A 89 -11.75 -25.65 -4.31
CA ILE A 89 -11.33 -24.29 -4.66
C ILE A 89 -9.83 -24.17 -4.38
N ALA A 90 -9.02 -24.19 -5.45
CA ALA A 90 -7.74 -23.49 -5.41
C ALA A 90 -8.03 -21.99 -5.10
N PRO A 91 -7.24 -21.33 -4.24
CA PRO A 91 -7.57 -19.97 -3.80
C PRO A 91 -7.47 -19.00 -4.98
N VAL A 92 -8.61 -18.49 -5.46
CA VAL A 92 -8.65 -17.36 -6.38
C VAL A 92 -8.25 -16.11 -5.59
N GLN A 93 -7.01 -15.69 -5.78
CA GLN A 93 -6.45 -14.51 -5.14
C GLN A 93 -6.86 -13.27 -5.94
N LEU A 94 -7.84 -12.51 -5.42
CA LEU A 94 -8.27 -11.23 -6.03
C LEU A 94 -7.06 -10.30 -6.19
N PRO A 95 -7.03 -9.47 -7.26
CA PRO A 95 -5.95 -8.50 -7.49
C PRO A 95 -5.80 -7.57 -6.30
N ALA A 96 -4.61 -7.00 -6.13
CA ALA A 96 -4.35 -6.09 -5.02
C ALA A 96 -5.27 -4.87 -5.13
N SER A 97 -5.89 -4.46 -4.02
CA SER A 97 -6.68 -3.22 -3.98
C SER A 97 -5.77 -2.01 -4.25
N GLU A 98 -6.35 -0.91 -4.71
CA GLU A 98 -5.61 0.35 -4.91
C GLU A 98 -4.88 0.81 -3.64
N SER A 99 -5.46 0.55 -2.47
CA SER A 99 -4.79 0.81 -1.18
C SER A 99 -3.53 -0.04 -0.97
N VAL A 100 -3.47 -1.24 -1.51
CA VAL A 100 -2.28 -2.10 -1.43
C VAL A 100 -1.21 -1.66 -2.41
N LYS A 101 -1.60 -1.28 -3.63
CA LYS A 101 -0.68 -0.71 -4.62
C LYS A 101 -0.04 0.57 -4.10
N LYS A 102 -0.84 1.48 -3.55
CA LYS A 102 -0.37 2.72 -2.91
C LYS A 102 0.60 2.44 -1.76
N MET A 103 0.28 1.49 -0.86
CA MET A 103 1.18 1.07 0.21
C MET A 103 2.52 0.55 -0.32
N ALA A 104 2.51 -0.32 -1.34
CA ALA A 104 3.74 -0.88 -1.90
C ALA A 104 4.61 0.23 -2.52
N LEU A 105 3.97 1.19 -3.21
CA LEU A 105 4.64 2.36 -3.76
C LEU A 105 5.20 3.28 -2.68
N GLU A 106 4.45 3.57 -1.61
CA GLU A 106 4.92 4.38 -0.47
C GLU A 106 6.11 3.77 0.26
N ILE A 107 6.13 2.45 0.41
CA ILE A 107 7.26 1.73 1.01
C ILE A 107 8.49 1.85 0.12
N THR A 108 8.30 1.64 -1.18
CA THR A 108 9.38 1.72 -2.18
C THR A 108 9.93 3.13 -2.27
N SER A 109 9.05 4.14 -2.25
CA SER A 109 9.43 5.54 -2.40
C SER A 109 10.27 6.06 -1.25
N TRP A 110 10.12 5.51 -0.04
CA TRP A 110 11.02 5.87 1.07
C TRP A 110 12.48 5.55 0.73
N TYR A 111 12.73 4.43 0.06
CA TYR A 111 14.09 4.08 -0.36
C TYR A 111 14.60 4.96 -1.51
N GLU A 112 13.72 5.39 -2.41
CA GLU A 112 14.10 6.23 -3.55
C GLU A 112 14.31 7.71 -3.16
N THR A 113 13.60 8.18 -2.12
CA THR A 113 13.50 9.62 -1.82
C THR A 113 13.91 10.00 -0.40
N SER A 114 14.11 9.02 0.48
CA SER A 114 14.24 9.21 1.94
C SER A 114 13.08 10.00 2.58
N SER A 115 11.97 10.17 1.85
CA SER A 115 10.77 10.89 2.28
C SER A 115 9.65 9.91 2.60
N SER A 116 8.64 10.34 3.35
CA SER A 116 7.54 9.47 3.79
C SER A 116 6.18 10.04 3.42
N GLY A 117 5.20 9.13 3.24
CA GLY A 117 3.83 9.50 2.93
C GLY A 117 3.71 10.30 1.63
N ALA A 118 2.85 11.33 1.63
CA ALA A 118 2.60 12.15 0.45
C ALA A 118 3.84 12.93 -0.01
N ASP A 119 4.75 13.30 0.90
CA ASP A 119 5.94 14.07 0.55
C ASP A 119 6.86 13.32 -0.43
N ALA A 120 6.88 11.98 -0.37
CA ALA A 120 7.66 11.17 -1.31
C ALA A 120 7.18 11.29 -2.76
N PHE A 121 5.90 11.58 -2.99
CA PHE A 121 5.33 11.76 -4.32
C PHE A 121 5.61 13.13 -4.92
N GLY A 122 6.01 14.11 -4.09
CA GLY A 122 6.47 15.42 -4.51
C GLY A 122 7.98 15.61 -4.39
N ALA A 123 8.72 14.55 -4.07
CA ALA A 123 10.16 14.61 -3.92
C ALA A 123 10.83 14.91 -5.27
N THR A 124 11.84 15.77 -5.25
CA THR A 124 12.62 16.12 -6.43
C THR A 124 14.10 15.98 -6.17
N SER A 125 14.83 15.53 -7.18
CA SER A 125 16.29 15.67 -7.24
C SER A 125 16.68 16.44 -8.50
N GLY A 126 17.70 17.28 -8.39
CA GLY A 126 18.27 17.98 -9.54
C GLY A 126 19.12 17.05 -10.42
N ASN A 127 19.82 17.64 -11.38
CA ASN A 127 20.59 16.94 -12.40
C ASN A 127 21.99 16.49 -11.92
N PHE A 128 22.04 15.65 -10.88
CA PHE A 128 23.31 15.14 -10.34
C PHE A 128 23.93 14.01 -11.19
N ASP A 129 23.13 13.34 -12.02
CA ASP A 129 23.51 12.15 -12.80
C ASP A 129 23.39 12.36 -14.33
N GLY A 130 23.00 13.54 -14.78
CA GLY A 130 22.79 13.85 -16.20
C GLY A 130 21.38 13.53 -16.71
N ALA A 131 20.45 13.10 -15.86
CA ALA A 131 19.08 12.75 -16.24
C ALA A 131 18.09 13.94 -16.20
N GLY A 132 18.56 15.12 -15.83
CA GLY A 132 17.74 16.33 -15.68
C GLY A 132 17.04 16.38 -14.33
N LEU A 133 15.74 16.68 -14.34
CA LEU A 133 14.91 16.64 -13.15
C LEU A 133 14.51 15.18 -12.87
N SER A 134 14.66 14.74 -11.62
CA SER A 134 14.01 13.54 -11.09
C SER A 134 12.84 13.95 -10.18
N PHE A 135 11.70 13.29 -10.33
CA PHE A 135 10.43 13.65 -9.69
C PHE A 135 9.66 12.43 -9.21
N GLY A 136 9.06 12.56 -8.02
CA GLY A 136 8.04 11.67 -7.52
C GLY A 136 8.54 10.40 -6.85
N ALA A 137 7.59 9.51 -6.57
CA ALA A 137 7.75 8.36 -5.69
C ALA A 137 8.85 7.39 -6.13
N LEU A 138 9.07 7.23 -7.44
CA LEU A 138 10.11 6.37 -8.00
C LEU A 138 11.27 7.15 -8.64
N GLN A 139 11.37 8.47 -8.39
CA GLN A 139 12.36 9.35 -9.01
C GLN A 139 12.39 9.23 -10.54
N GLU A 140 11.20 9.28 -11.15
CA GLU A 140 11.07 9.33 -12.60
C GLU A 140 11.80 10.54 -13.14
N ASN A 141 12.44 10.46 -14.31
CA ASN A 141 13.26 11.55 -14.82
C ASN A 141 13.06 11.83 -16.31
N PHE A 142 13.66 12.93 -16.78
CA PHE A 142 13.65 13.29 -18.20
C PHE A 142 14.53 12.37 -19.03
N GLY A 143 15.74 12.08 -18.57
CA GLY A 143 16.72 11.27 -19.30
C GLY A 143 16.20 9.88 -19.73
N THR A 144 15.36 9.25 -18.92
CA THR A 144 14.73 7.95 -19.18
C THR A 144 13.31 8.07 -19.73
N GLU A 145 12.86 9.27 -20.04
CA GLU A 145 11.55 9.58 -20.60
C GLU A 145 10.34 9.22 -19.71
N THR A 146 10.53 9.04 -18.39
CA THR A 146 9.46 8.56 -17.50
C THR A 146 8.59 9.65 -16.84
N ILE A 147 9.06 10.89 -16.68
CA ILE A 147 8.22 12.03 -16.21
C ILE A 147 7.15 12.43 -17.25
N GLN A 148 7.55 12.49 -18.50
CA GLN A 148 6.82 12.94 -19.68
C GLN A 148 5.38 12.39 -19.75
N PRO A 149 5.13 11.07 -19.69
CA PRO A 149 3.75 10.56 -19.72
C PRO A 149 2.90 11.04 -18.53
N ILE A 150 3.46 11.08 -17.32
CA ILE A 150 2.77 11.57 -16.12
C ILE A 150 2.36 13.04 -16.32
N MET A 151 3.30 13.88 -16.76
CA MET A 151 3.06 15.31 -16.91
C MET A 151 2.14 15.62 -18.10
N LYS A 152 2.24 14.87 -19.20
CA LYS A 152 1.29 14.99 -20.32
C LYS A 152 -0.13 14.72 -19.85
N ASN A 153 -0.36 13.67 -19.06
CA ASN A 153 -1.67 13.37 -18.50
C ASN A 153 -2.14 14.46 -17.51
N MET A 154 -1.26 14.94 -16.64
CA MET A 154 -1.59 16.04 -15.71
C MET A 154 -2.02 17.31 -16.47
N PHE A 155 -1.28 17.72 -17.50
CA PHE A 155 -1.66 18.89 -18.29
C PHE A 155 -2.92 18.67 -19.15
N ALA A 156 -3.15 17.45 -19.63
CA ALA A 156 -4.31 17.14 -20.46
C ALA A 156 -5.61 17.10 -19.63
N ASN A 157 -5.55 16.50 -18.43
CA ASN A 157 -6.74 16.14 -17.65
C ASN A 157 -6.92 16.96 -16.37
N HIS A 158 -5.85 17.59 -15.86
CA HIS A 158 -5.79 18.19 -14.53
C HIS A 158 -5.02 19.53 -14.54
N ASN A 159 -5.17 20.33 -15.61
CA ASN A 159 -4.42 21.56 -15.79
C ASN A 159 -4.61 22.59 -14.65
N ASP A 160 -5.81 22.64 -14.07
CA ASP A 160 -6.17 23.49 -12.94
C ASP A 160 -5.39 23.09 -11.67
N VAL A 161 -5.18 21.79 -11.47
CA VAL A 161 -4.36 21.25 -10.38
C VAL A 161 -2.91 21.63 -10.56
N VAL A 162 -2.37 21.55 -11.78
CA VAL A 162 -0.99 21.96 -12.08
C VAL A 162 -0.79 23.45 -11.82
N LEU A 163 -1.68 24.31 -12.34
CA LEU A 163 -1.60 25.75 -12.11
C LEU A 163 -1.72 26.11 -10.62
N LYS A 164 -2.64 25.44 -9.90
CA LYS A 164 -2.79 25.62 -8.45
C LYS A 164 -1.55 25.19 -7.68
N ALA A 165 -0.93 24.07 -8.04
CA ALA A 165 0.32 23.61 -7.43
C ALA A 165 1.46 24.63 -7.62
N PHE A 166 1.41 25.36 -8.74
CA PHE A 166 2.36 26.41 -9.09
C PHE A 166 1.97 27.76 -8.49
N ASN A 167 1.09 27.77 -7.47
CA ASN A 167 0.59 28.96 -6.80
C ASN A 167 -0.08 29.99 -7.74
N GLY A 168 -0.61 29.55 -8.88
CA GLY A 168 -1.18 30.44 -9.89
C GLY A 168 -0.14 31.16 -10.75
N ASP A 169 1.14 30.83 -10.65
CA ASP A 169 2.18 31.36 -11.53
C ASP A 169 2.00 30.82 -12.95
N THR A 170 1.45 31.67 -13.82
CA THR A 170 1.17 31.35 -15.21
C THR A 170 2.44 31.23 -16.05
N ASP A 171 3.52 31.93 -15.70
CA ASP A 171 4.75 31.95 -16.49
C ASP A 171 5.53 30.66 -16.27
N SER A 172 5.68 30.24 -15.00
CA SER A 172 6.27 28.94 -14.67
C SER A 172 5.39 27.78 -15.19
N TYR A 173 4.06 27.90 -15.09
CA TYR A 173 3.15 26.90 -15.66
C TYR A 173 3.34 26.75 -17.17
N ASN A 174 3.36 27.86 -17.92
CA ASN A 174 3.52 27.83 -19.38
C ASN A 174 4.91 27.36 -19.79
N THR A 175 5.95 27.76 -19.04
CA THR A 175 7.33 27.30 -19.25
C THR A 175 7.41 25.79 -19.10
N PHE A 176 6.88 25.23 -18.01
CA PHE A 176 6.92 23.79 -17.79
C PHE A 176 6.07 23.03 -18.81
N LYS A 177 4.90 23.58 -19.18
CA LYS A 177 4.06 23.00 -20.24
C LYS A 177 4.81 22.94 -21.57
N ASP A 178 5.50 24.01 -21.95
CA ASP A 178 6.33 24.04 -23.16
C ASP A 178 7.46 23.00 -23.11
N VAL A 179 8.12 22.85 -21.96
CA VAL A 179 9.13 21.79 -21.73
C VAL A 179 8.54 20.41 -21.97
N ILE A 180 7.33 20.13 -21.48
CA ILE A 180 6.72 18.79 -21.62
C ILE A 180 6.24 18.49 -23.05
N TYR A 181 5.70 19.48 -23.76
CA TYR A 181 5.06 19.26 -25.07
C TYR A 181 5.97 19.52 -26.26
N ASN A 182 6.87 20.49 -26.17
CA ASN A 182 7.55 21.06 -27.34
C ASN A 182 9.08 20.90 -27.32
N LYS A 183 9.66 20.40 -26.23
CA LYS A 183 11.10 20.16 -26.11
C LYS A 183 11.43 18.69 -26.33
N THR A 184 12.58 18.44 -26.94
CA THR A 184 13.18 17.10 -27.03
C THR A 184 13.69 16.64 -25.66
N THR A 185 13.93 15.33 -25.48
CA THR A 185 14.48 14.76 -24.24
C THR A 185 15.78 15.45 -23.82
N LYS A 186 16.66 15.76 -24.77
CA LYS A 186 17.91 16.49 -24.50
C LYS A 186 17.65 17.90 -23.96
N GLU A 187 16.69 18.61 -24.54
CA GLU A 187 16.33 19.96 -24.08
C GLU A 187 15.59 19.93 -22.74
N GLN A 188 14.79 18.90 -22.47
CA GLN A 188 14.15 18.67 -21.16
C GLN A 188 15.19 18.41 -20.07
N VAL A 189 16.18 17.57 -20.36
CA VAL A 189 17.33 17.35 -19.47
C VAL A 189 18.09 18.65 -19.21
N ALA A 190 18.36 19.44 -20.26
CA ALA A 190 19.03 20.74 -20.12
C ALA A 190 18.20 21.74 -19.29
N TRP A 191 16.88 21.74 -19.45
CA TRP A 191 15.99 22.54 -18.61
C TRP A 191 16.01 22.06 -17.16
N GLY A 192 15.96 20.75 -16.93
CA GLY A 192 16.13 20.15 -15.59
C GLY A 192 17.45 20.57 -14.93
N ASP A 193 18.54 20.64 -15.70
CA ASP A 193 19.83 21.16 -15.23
C ASP A 193 19.77 22.64 -14.85
N SER A 194 19.04 23.46 -15.63
CA SER A 194 18.89 24.90 -15.39
C SER A 194 18.13 25.24 -14.10
N ILE A 195 17.27 24.33 -13.63
CA ILE A 195 16.54 24.46 -12.36
C ILE A 195 17.21 23.71 -11.21
N SER A 196 18.41 23.15 -11.44
CA SER A 196 19.21 22.51 -10.41
C SER A 196 20.20 23.50 -9.79
N ASP A 197 20.47 23.37 -8.50
CA ASP A 197 21.45 24.21 -7.81
C ASP A 197 22.84 23.99 -8.43
N PRO A 198 23.54 25.05 -8.89
CA PRO A 198 24.84 24.91 -9.54
C PRO A 198 25.95 24.40 -8.60
N ASN A 199 25.81 24.61 -7.29
CA ASN A 199 26.76 24.17 -6.28
C ASN A 199 26.39 22.82 -5.67
N ASN A 200 25.13 22.39 -5.82
CA ASN A 200 24.66 21.09 -5.36
C ASN A 200 23.60 20.53 -6.31
N LYS A 201 24.04 19.84 -7.35
CA LYS A 201 23.16 19.30 -8.39
C LYS A 201 22.13 18.28 -7.90
N TYR A 202 22.18 17.81 -6.66
CA TYR A 202 21.10 17.03 -6.06
C TYR A 202 19.86 17.87 -5.74
N GLN A 203 19.97 19.20 -5.62
CA GLN A 203 18.87 20.08 -5.22
C GLN A 203 18.25 20.78 -6.43
N VAL A 204 16.92 20.84 -6.42
CA VAL A 204 16.14 21.74 -7.28
C VAL A 204 15.98 23.09 -6.58
N VAL A 205 16.12 24.19 -7.32
CA VAL A 205 16.00 25.55 -6.76
C VAL A 205 14.54 25.98 -6.62
N GLU A 206 14.28 26.98 -5.77
CA GLU A 206 12.96 27.62 -5.71
C GLU A 206 12.73 28.51 -6.96
N PRO A 207 11.46 28.68 -7.41
CA PRO A 207 10.23 28.15 -6.83
C PRO A 207 9.88 26.71 -7.28
N TRP A 208 10.66 26.12 -8.19
CA TRP A 208 10.38 24.83 -8.80
C TRP A 208 10.26 23.70 -7.77
N LYS A 209 11.13 23.69 -6.76
CA LYS A 209 11.06 22.71 -5.66
C LYS A 209 9.70 22.74 -4.96
N THR A 210 9.21 23.92 -4.59
CA THR A 210 7.87 24.08 -4.00
C THR A 210 6.75 23.65 -4.95
N TYR A 211 6.83 24.04 -6.22
CA TYR A 211 5.83 23.70 -7.22
C TYR A 211 5.69 22.19 -7.42
N PHE A 212 6.81 21.48 -7.56
CA PHE A 212 6.79 20.02 -7.70
C PHE A 212 6.36 19.32 -6.42
N LYS A 213 6.75 19.84 -5.24
CA LYS A 213 6.23 19.31 -3.97
C LYS A 213 4.70 19.41 -3.90
N ASN A 214 4.13 20.58 -4.23
CA ASN A 214 2.69 20.79 -4.23
C ASN A 214 1.99 19.92 -5.28
N LEU A 215 2.57 19.80 -6.47
CA LEU A 215 2.01 19.01 -7.55
C LEU A 215 1.99 17.53 -7.19
N GLY A 216 3.12 16.99 -6.75
CA GLY A 216 3.26 15.57 -6.41
C GLY A 216 2.46 15.13 -5.19
N THR A 217 2.11 16.04 -4.29
CA THR A 217 1.24 15.74 -3.14
C THR A 217 -0.25 15.85 -3.46
N SER A 218 -0.63 16.31 -4.67
CA SER A 218 -2.02 16.30 -5.14
C SER A 218 -2.52 14.87 -5.40
N LYS A 219 -3.82 14.65 -5.22
CA LYS A 219 -4.42 13.32 -5.40
C LYS A 219 -4.25 12.85 -6.85
N GLU A 220 -4.48 13.76 -7.79
CA GLU A 220 -4.44 13.53 -9.23
C GLU A 220 -3.03 13.12 -9.67
N CYS A 221 -1.99 13.82 -9.21
CA CYS A 221 -0.61 13.46 -9.54
C CYS A 221 -0.18 12.13 -8.89
N ILE A 222 -0.63 11.85 -7.67
CA ILE A 222 -0.41 10.54 -7.03
C ILE A 222 -1.06 9.42 -7.86
N ASP A 223 -2.30 9.63 -8.33
CA ASP A 223 -2.98 8.65 -9.18
C ASP A 223 -2.22 8.42 -10.51
N GLU A 224 -1.71 9.49 -11.14
CA GLU A 224 -0.90 9.37 -12.37
C GLU A 224 0.43 8.66 -12.13
N GLN A 225 1.10 8.88 -11.00
CA GLN A 225 2.31 8.13 -10.61
C GLN A 225 2.01 6.64 -10.36
N ILE A 226 0.86 6.33 -9.75
CA ILE A 226 0.39 4.94 -9.59
C ILE A 226 0.13 4.31 -10.96
N ASN A 227 -0.51 5.04 -11.88
CA ASN A 227 -0.77 4.57 -13.24
C ASN A 227 0.53 4.31 -14.03
N ALA A 228 1.51 5.20 -13.94
CA ALA A 228 2.83 5.01 -14.54
C ALA A 228 3.53 3.75 -13.99
N SER A 229 3.29 3.42 -12.73
CA SER A 229 3.82 2.23 -12.07
C SER A 229 3.10 0.92 -12.42
N LYS A 230 2.13 0.92 -13.34
CA LYS A 230 1.27 -0.24 -13.66
C LYS A 230 2.06 -1.50 -13.99
N TRP A 231 3.12 -1.39 -14.79
CA TRP A 231 3.91 -2.55 -15.19
C TRP A 231 4.55 -3.24 -13.97
N TYR A 232 5.06 -2.47 -13.01
CA TYR A 232 5.62 -3.01 -11.77
C TYR A 232 4.56 -3.72 -10.93
N PHE A 233 3.35 -3.16 -10.85
CA PHE A 233 2.23 -3.83 -10.17
C PHE A 233 1.83 -5.13 -10.86
N ASP A 234 1.78 -5.16 -12.19
CA ASP A 234 1.45 -6.37 -12.95
C ASP A 234 2.50 -7.48 -12.71
N GLN A 235 3.81 -7.13 -12.71
CA GLN A 235 4.86 -8.10 -12.38
C GLN A 235 4.80 -8.54 -10.92
N ALA A 236 4.56 -7.61 -9.99
CA ALA A 236 4.40 -7.92 -8.58
C ALA A 236 3.26 -8.93 -8.38
N GLU A 237 2.09 -8.69 -8.97
CA GLU A 237 0.94 -9.61 -8.92
C GLU A 237 1.27 -11.00 -9.50
N LYS A 238 1.94 -11.04 -10.66
CA LYS A 238 2.35 -12.29 -11.31
C LYS A 238 3.23 -13.13 -10.39
N TYR A 239 4.27 -12.55 -9.81
CA TYR A 239 5.23 -13.29 -8.99
C TYR A 239 4.73 -13.55 -7.58
N TYR A 240 3.91 -12.66 -7.05
CA TYR A 240 3.16 -12.87 -5.82
C TYR A 240 2.30 -14.14 -5.89
N LYS A 241 1.57 -14.33 -7.00
CA LYS A 241 0.82 -15.56 -7.29
C LYS A 241 1.75 -16.75 -7.53
N THR A 242 2.80 -16.58 -8.34
CA THR A 242 3.76 -17.64 -8.68
C THR A 242 4.43 -18.23 -7.44
N PHE A 243 4.79 -17.41 -6.46
CA PHE A 243 5.43 -17.84 -5.22
C PHE A 243 4.44 -18.25 -4.11
N GLY A 244 3.13 -18.11 -4.36
CA GLY A 244 2.09 -18.39 -3.38
C GLY A 244 2.29 -17.55 -2.11
N LEU A 245 2.58 -16.27 -2.30
CA LEU A 245 2.56 -15.25 -1.25
C LEU A 245 1.11 -14.78 -1.06
N TRP A 246 0.75 -14.34 0.15
CA TRP A 246 -0.62 -13.99 0.51
C TRP A 246 -0.77 -12.75 1.39
N THR A 247 0.34 -12.20 1.91
CA THR A 247 0.28 -10.99 2.75
C THR A 247 0.57 -9.71 1.97
N LYS A 248 0.16 -8.58 2.55
CA LYS A 248 0.49 -7.23 2.07
C LYS A 248 2.01 -7.02 1.97
N ARG A 249 2.75 -7.57 2.93
CA ARG A 249 4.22 -7.55 2.95
C ARG A 249 4.83 -8.36 1.81
N GLY A 250 4.31 -9.56 1.54
CA GLY A 250 4.74 -10.36 0.39
C GLY A 250 4.52 -9.62 -0.93
N TYR A 251 3.41 -8.90 -1.06
CA TYR A 251 3.14 -8.07 -2.23
C TYR A 251 4.12 -6.89 -2.36
N ALA A 252 4.33 -6.14 -1.28
CA ALA A 252 5.29 -5.02 -1.25
C ALA A 252 6.71 -5.48 -1.60
N LEU A 253 7.14 -6.65 -1.11
CA LEU A 253 8.43 -7.23 -1.47
C LEU A 253 8.55 -7.50 -2.97
N MET A 254 7.50 -8.04 -3.60
CA MET A 254 7.53 -8.33 -5.04
C MET A 254 7.61 -7.03 -5.84
N PHE A 255 6.78 -6.06 -5.51
CA PHE A 255 6.80 -4.74 -6.15
C PHE A 255 8.19 -4.10 -6.07
N ASP A 256 8.79 -4.05 -4.87
CA ASP A 256 10.10 -3.45 -4.64
C ASP A 256 11.25 -4.18 -5.36
N ILE A 257 11.15 -5.50 -5.56
CA ILE A 257 12.10 -6.26 -6.38
C ILE A 257 12.00 -5.87 -7.86
N PHE A 258 10.78 -5.72 -8.38
CA PHE A 258 10.58 -5.36 -9.79
C PHE A 258 10.95 -3.91 -10.09
N VAL A 259 10.66 -2.98 -9.19
CA VAL A 259 11.12 -1.59 -9.32
C VAL A 259 12.64 -1.53 -9.41
N GLN A 260 13.36 -2.21 -8.50
CA GLN A 260 14.82 -2.09 -8.45
C GLN A 260 15.57 -2.90 -9.52
N SER A 261 14.98 -3.97 -10.05
CA SER A 261 15.73 -4.92 -10.89
C SER A 261 15.05 -5.35 -12.18
N GLY A 262 13.78 -5.00 -12.39
CA GLY A 262 13.02 -5.31 -13.60
C GLY A 262 12.74 -6.81 -13.85
N ALA A 263 13.44 -7.74 -13.21
CA ALA A 263 13.29 -9.15 -13.51
C ALA A 263 13.73 -10.09 -12.39
N ILE A 264 13.17 -11.30 -12.44
CA ILE A 264 13.67 -12.50 -11.77
C ILE A 264 13.88 -13.55 -12.87
N SER A 265 15.14 -13.95 -13.09
CA SER A 265 15.49 -14.95 -14.10
C SER A 265 14.79 -16.29 -13.83
N ASP A 266 14.51 -17.06 -14.88
CA ASP A 266 13.86 -18.37 -14.73
C ASP A 266 14.68 -19.34 -13.87
N LYS A 267 16.01 -19.28 -13.99
CA LYS A 267 16.94 -20.02 -13.14
C LYS A 267 16.73 -19.66 -11.66
N THR A 268 16.76 -18.38 -11.32
CA THR A 268 16.56 -17.91 -9.94
C THR A 268 15.16 -18.24 -9.43
N LYS A 269 14.12 -18.08 -10.27
CA LYS A 269 12.74 -18.46 -9.96
C LYS A 269 12.61 -19.94 -9.62
N ASN A 270 13.23 -20.83 -10.39
CA ASN A 270 13.16 -22.27 -10.15
C ASN A 270 13.89 -22.66 -8.85
N LEU A 271 15.07 -22.07 -8.60
CA LEU A 271 15.79 -22.28 -7.34
C LEU A 271 14.98 -21.84 -6.10
N ILE A 272 14.25 -20.72 -6.21
CA ILE A 272 13.33 -20.25 -5.15
C ILE A 272 12.23 -21.30 -4.90
N LEU A 273 11.57 -21.77 -5.96
CA LEU A 273 10.49 -22.75 -5.85
C LEU A 273 10.97 -24.09 -5.29
N ASP A 274 12.18 -24.52 -5.66
CA ASP A 274 12.78 -25.74 -5.11
C ASP A 274 13.14 -25.60 -3.63
N ASP A 275 13.60 -24.43 -3.19
CA ASP A 275 13.85 -24.17 -1.78
C ASP A 275 12.57 -24.07 -0.96
N PHE A 276 11.46 -23.61 -1.55
CA PHE A 276 10.16 -23.63 -0.86
C PHE A 276 9.71 -25.05 -0.48
N LYS A 277 10.00 -26.04 -1.33
CA LYS A 277 9.68 -27.45 -1.06
C LYS A 277 10.43 -28.01 0.16
N LYS A 278 11.54 -27.36 0.55
CA LYS A 278 12.39 -27.78 1.67
C LYS A 278 11.97 -27.16 3.01
N ILE A 279 10.95 -26.30 3.02
CA ILE A 279 10.44 -25.71 4.26
C ILE A 279 9.67 -26.79 5.04
N ASP A 280 10.13 -27.14 6.24
CA ASP A 280 9.33 -27.94 7.17
C ASP A 280 8.16 -27.09 7.71
N THR A 281 6.95 -27.42 7.28
CA THR A 281 5.73 -26.67 7.62
C THR A 281 4.98 -27.23 8.82
N LYS A 282 5.39 -28.37 9.41
CA LYS A 282 4.56 -29.13 10.36
C LYS A 282 4.08 -28.32 11.57
N ASN A 283 4.91 -27.37 12.04
CA ASN A 283 4.63 -26.58 13.24
C ASN A 283 4.66 -25.07 12.98
N LEU A 284 4.42 -24.63 11.75
CA LEU A 284 4.49 -23.22 11.37
C LEU A 284 3.12 -22.66 11.01
N THR A 285 2.86 -21.42 11.43
CA THR A 285 1.70 -20.66 10.94
C THR A 285 1.91 -20.26 9.47
N LYS A 286 0.83 -19.85 8.79
CA LYS A 286 0.91 -19.37 7.40
C LYS A 286 1.82 -18.15 7.26
N GLU A 287 1.83 -17.28 8.25
CA GLU A 287 2.66 -16.08 8.33
C GLU A 287 4.15 -16.44 8.52
N GLN A 288 4.44 -17.44 9.36
CA GLN A 288 5.81 -17.94 9.55
C GLN A 288 6.35 -18.63 8.29
N ILE A 289 5.50 -19.41 7.61
CA ILE A 289 5.85 -20.03 6.32
C ILE A 289 6.15 -18.95 5.28
N GLU A 290 5.28 -17.94 5.15
CA GLU A 290 5.50 -16.87 4.18
C GLU A 290 6.73 -16.04 4.50
N THR A 291 7.01 -15.77 5.78
CA THR A 291 8.26 -15.10 6.20
C THR A 291 9.49 -15.89 5.76
N LYS A 292 9.48 -17.22 5.92
CA LYS A 292 10.55 -18.10 5.39
C LYS A 292 10.64 -18.02 3.86
N LYS A 293 9.51 -18.04 3.15
CA LYS A 293 9.48 -17.88 1.69
C LYS A 293 10.09 -16.54 1.25
N MET A 294 9.68 -15.43 1.86
CA MET A 294 10.22 -14.10 1.56
C MET A 294 11.74 -14.05 1.77
N ASN A 295 12.24 -14.61 2.88
CA ASN A 295 13.68 -14.70 3.13
C ASN A 295 14.42 -15.53 2.06
N ILE A 296 13.83 -16.64 1.60
CA ILE A 296 14.40 -17.43 0.49
C ILE A 296 14.44 -16.60 -0.80
N ILE A 297 13.36 -15.90 -1.14
CA ILE A 297 13.31 -15.04 -2.34
C ILE A 297 14.41 -13.98 -2.27
N VAL A 298 14.52 -13.27 -1.14
CA VAL A 298 15.55 -12.25 -0.93
C VAL A 298 16.95 -12.82 -1.10
N ASN A 299 17.26 -13.94 -0.44
CA ASN A 299 18.59 -14.55 -0.51
C ASN A 299 18.93 -15.05 -1.92
N ARG A 300 17.99 -15.71 -2.59
CA ARG A 300 18.22 -16.24 -3.95
C ARG A 300 18.35 -15.12 -4.98
N ARG A 301 17.53 -14.07 -4.87
CA ARG A 301 17.63 -12.94 -5.79
C ARG A 301 18.91 -12.15 -5.56
N ALA A 302 19.33 -11.94 -4.30
CA ALA A 302 20.60 -11.30 -3.97
C ALA A 302 21.80 -12.09 -4.50
N ALA A 303 21.74 -13.43 -4.49
CA ALA A 303 22.81 -14.27 -5.06
C ALA A 303 22.99 -14.08 -6.58
N ASP A 304 21.96 -13.60 -7.28
CA ASP A 304 21.91 -13.28 -8.71
C ASP A 304 22.20 -11.79 -9.00
N VAL A 305 22.63 -11.03 -7.98
CA VAL A 305 23.09 -9.63 -8.10
C VAL A 305 24.62 -9.63 -8.05
N ASN A 306 25.23 -8.67 -8.78
CA ASN A 306 26.66 -8.41 -8.72
C ASN A 306 27.12 -8.29 -7.26
N GLU A 307 28.24 -8.94 -6.93
CA GLU A 307 28.74 -9.05 -5.56
C GLU A 307 28.91 -7.70 -4.86
N GLN A 308 29.39 -6.66 -5.58
CA GLN A 308 29.58 -5.32 -5.04
C GLN A 308 28.28 -4.69 -4.52
N TRP A 309 27.14 -4.97 -5.16
CA TRP A 309 25.84 -4.37 -4.83
C TRP A 309 24.96 -5.28 -3.98
N ARG A 310 25.40 -6.52 -3.74
CA ARG A 310 24.60 -7.59 -3.15
C ARG A 310 24.06 -7.24 -1.78
N GLU A 311 24.90 -6.69 -0.89
CA GLU A 311 24.51 -6.45 0.49
C GLU A 311 23.53 -5.28 0.60
N THR A 312 23.80 -4.17 -0.10
CA THR A 312 22.88 -3.02 -0.18
C THR A 312 21.53 -3.45 -0.76
N TRP A 313 21.54 -4.23 -1.86
CA TRP A 313 20.33 -4.79 -2.47
C TRP A 313 19.55 -5.66 -1.47
N LYS A 314 20.25 -6.60 -0.81
CA LYS A 314 19.66 -7.56 0.12
C LYS A 314 19.10 -6.90 1.37
N SER A 315 19.77 -5.90 1.92
CA SER A 315 19.39 -5.26 3.18
C SER A 315 18.01 -4.62 3.09
N ARG A 316 17.76 -3.80 2.04
CA ARG A 316 16.45 -3.19 1.72
C ARG A 316 15.35 -4.24 1.65
N LYS A 317 15.55 -5.31 0.87
CA LYS A 317 14.51 -6.35 0.70
C LYS A 317 14.28 -7.14 1.99
N SER A 318 15.32 -7.32 2.78
CA SER A 318 15.24 -7.99 4.09
C SER A 318 14.41 -7.17 5.08
N VAL A 319 14.52 -5.84 5.06
CA VAL A 319 13.69 -4.95 5.90
C VAL A 319 12.20 -5.14 5.56
N ILE A 320 11.85 -5.11 4.27
CA ILE A 320 10.46 -5.35 3.85
C ILE A 320 10.00 -6.74 4.30
N ALA A 321 10.79 -7.80 4.07
CA ALA A 321 10.43 -9.17 4.45
C ALA A 321 10.25 -9.36 5.96
N LYS A 322 11.11 -8.76 6.79
CA LYS A 322 11.07 -8.84 8.25
C LYS A 322 9.99 -7.94 8.86
N GLY A 323 9.67 -6.84 8.19
CA GLY A 323 8.77 -5.80 8.68
C GLY A 323 9.51 -4.54 9.12
N SER A 324 10.74 -4.67 9.58
CA SER A 324 11.58 -3.55 9.96
C SER A 324 13.06 -3.94 10.02
N GLY A 325 13.93 -2.93 10.06
CA GLY A 325 15.36 -3.09 10.27
C GLY A 325 16.18 -1.93 9.73
N THR A 326 17.50 -2.03 9.90
CA THR A 326 18.45 -1.04 9.36
C THR A 326 18.82 -1.37 7.92
N VAL A 327 18.83 -0.35 7.07
CA VAL A 327 19.18 -0.47 5.65
C VAL A 327 20.65 -0.13 5.46
N VAL A 328 21.42 -1.07 4.93
CA VAL A 328 22.85 -0.87 4.66
C VAL A 328 23.00 0.20 3.57
N GLY A 329 23.91 1.15 3.77
CA GLY A 329 24.15 2.28 2.87
C GLY A 329 23.43 3.57 3.30
N TYR A 330 22.26 3.46 3.92
CA TYR A 330 21.52 4.61 4.48
C TYR A 330 21.83 4.81 5.97
N GLY A 331 22.05 3.71 6.70
CA GLY A 331 22.24 3.75 8.17
C GLY A 331 20.93 3.92 8.96
N ASP A 332 19.83 4.19 8.27
CA ASP A 332 18.53 4.44 8.87
C ASP A 332 17.75 3.16 9.20
N PHE A 333 17.01 3.23 10.31
CA PHE A 333 16.02 2.23 10.67
C PHE A 333 14.71 2.53 9.95
N PHE A 334 14.14 1.51 9.31
CA PHE A 334 12.86 1.62 8.62
C PHE A 334 11.89 0.54 9.10
N ASP A 335 10.62 0.91 9.27
CA ASP A 335 9.52 0.03 9.64
C ASP A 335 8.39 0.18 8.62
N VAL A 336 7.99 -0.93 7.99
CA VAL A 336 6.92 -0.93 6.99
C VAL A 336 5.52 -1.02 7.61
N THR A 337 5.43 -1.27 8.92
CA THR A 337 4.15 -1.44 9.64
C THR A 337 3.26 -0.19 9.60
N PRO A 338 3.77 1.04 9.76
CA PRO A 338 2.97 2.27 9.65
C PRO A 338 2.28 2.45 8.30
N TYR A 339 2.86 1.89 7.22
CA TYR A 339 2.30 1.90 5.87
C TYR A 339 1.24 0.79 5.66
N GLY A 340 1.04 -0.09 6.64
CA GLY A 340 0.08 -1.18 6.58
C GLY A 340 0.62 -2.48 5.99
N ALA A 341 1.94 -2.60 5.76
CA ALA A 341 2.57 -3.83 5.25
C ALA A 341 2.77 -4.87 6.36
N THR A 342 1.64 -5.41 6.79
CA THR A 342 1.54 -6.43 7.83
C THR A 342 1.56 -7.84 7.21
N LEU A 343 1.72 -8.84 8.08
CA LEU A 343 1.47 -10.25 7.75
C LEU A 343 -0.05 -10.56 7.75
N THR A 344 -0.85 -9.69 7.16
CA THR A 344 -2.29 -9.93 6.92
C THR A 344 -2.60 -10.04 5.43
N HIS A 345 -3.70 -10.70 5.10
CA HIS A 345 -4.13 -10.94 3.73
C HIS A 345 -4.24 -9.63 2.92
N VAL A 346 -3.86 -9.68 1.63
CA VAL A 346 -3.86 -8.51 0.75
C VAL A 346 -5.23 -7.82 0.64
N ASN A 347 -6.31 -8.62 0.61
CA ASN A 347 -7.71 -8.14 0.51
C ASN A 347 -8.45 -7.95 1.85
N LYS A 348 -7.75 -7.87 2.98
CA LYS A 348 -8.37 -7.67 4.32
C LYS A 348 -8.07 -6.32 4.94
#